data_AF-A0A9R0RTQ7-F1
#
_entry.id   AF-A0A9R0RTQ7-F1
#
_cell.length_a   1.000
_cell.length_b   1.000
_cell.length_c   1.000
_cell.angle_alpha   90.00
_cell.angle_beta   90.00
_cell.angle_gamma   90.00
#
_symmetry.space_group_name_H-M   'P 1'
#
loop_
_entity.id
_entity.type
_entity.pdbx_description
1 polymer ?
#
loop_
_entity_poly.entity_id
_entity_poly.type
_entity_poly.pdbx_seq_one_letter_code
_entity_poly.pdbx_strand_id
1 'polypeptide(L)'
;MWSPHLMPKPKDWGSLVDVVGYCFLNLGTKYQPPLEFSQWLQEGSKPIYIGFGSMVHHGGAGTTAAGLIAGCPTTVVPFFGDQFFWGEIVHARGVGPAPIRVTELTTEALSNAIRFMLDPEVKSRSLELAIAIGNEDGVAAAVDSFHRHLPAELPLTPPSTPVEEERLDLLQLLSRYLEKCCLPFNS
;
A
#
# COMPACT_ATOMS: atom_id res chain seq x y z
N MET A 1 -2.51 0.68 2.98
CA MET A 1 -3.21 1.58 3.92
C MET A 1 -2.19 2.63 4.35
N TRP A 2 -2.53 3.92 4.35
CA TRP A 2 -1.53 4.99 4.33
C TRP A 2 -1.23 5.55 5.71
N SER A 3 0.04 5.76 5.98
CA SER A 3 0.53 6.34 7.24
C SER A 3 0.17 7.83 7.36
N PRO A 4 -0.38 8.31 8.49
CA PRO A 4 -0.50 9.73 8.81
C PRO A 4 0.83 10.48 8.81
N HIS A 5 1.94 9.79 9.11
CA HIS A 5 3.30 10.36 9.07
C HIS A 5 3.76 10.63 7.63
N LEU A 6 3.22 9.91 6.66
CA LEU A 6 3.46 10.13 5.24
C LEU A 6 2.45 11.12 4.64
N MET A 7 1.16 10.91 4.87
CA MET A 7 0.07 11.75 4.37
C MET A 7 -0.90 12.03 5.52
N PRO A 8 -0.84 13.22 6.14
CA PRO A 8 -1.75 13.54 7.22
C PRO A 8 -3.15 13.74 6.63
N LYS A 9 -4.20 13.51 7.43
CA LYS A 9 -5.59 13.70 6.99
C LYS A 9 -5.78 15.12 6.43
N PRO A 10 -6.14 15.27 5.15
CA PRO A 10 -6.46 16.57 4.58
C PRO A 10 -7.66 17.21 5.28
N LYS A 11 -7.63 18.54 5.42
CA LYS A 11 -8.64 19.29 6.18
C LYS A 11 -10.03 19.22 5.55
N ASP A 12 -10.10 18.99 4.24
CA ASP A 12 -11.29 18.94 3.41
C ASP A 12 -11.97 17.56 3.37
N TRP A 13 -11.39 16.52 3.97
CA TRP A 13 -11.94 15.16 3.96
C TRP A 13 -13.11 14.93 4.94
N GLY A 14 -13.44 15.92 5.78
CA GLY A 14 -14.58 15.85 6.70
C GLY A 14 -14.39 14.82 7.83
N SER A 15 -15.47 14.54 8.58
CA SER A 15 -15.42 13.67 9.76
C SER A 15 -15.54 12.18 9.45
N LEU A 16 -16.10 11.81 8.29
CA LEU A 16 -16.41 10.41 7.93
C LEU A 16 -15.22 9.62 7.35
N VAL A 17 -14.11 10.30 7.07
CA VAL A 17 -12.91 9.69 6.47
C VAL A 17 -11.76 9.75 7.46
N ASP A 18 -11.22 8.60 7.84
CA ASP A 18 -10.06 8.50 8.73
C ASP A 18 -8.82 8.04 7.98
N VAL A 19 -7.67 8.62 8.31
CA VAL A 19 -6.36 8.07 7.93
C VAL A 19 -5.89 7.18 9.08
N VAL A 20 -5.96 5.87 8.88
CA VAL A 20 -5.86 4.88 9.96
C VAL A 20 -4.45 4.32 10.16
N GLY A 21 -3.48 4.66 9.31
CA GLY A 21 -2.13 4.11 9.43
C GLY A 21 -1.84 2.98 8.47
N TYR A 22 -0.61 2.49 8.52
CA TYR A 22 -0.14 1.40 7.69
C TYR A 22 -0.55 0.04 8.25
N CYS A 23 -1.02 -0.83 7.35
CA CYS A 23 -1.37 -2.21 7.70
C CYS A 23 -0.24 -3.14 7.33
N PHE A 24 0.46 -3.63 8.35
CA PHE A 24 1.44 -4.70 8.18
C PHE A 24 0.71 -6.03 8.08
N LEU A 25 0.80 -6.66 6.91
CA LEU A 25 0.39 -8.05 6.76
C LEU A 25 1.49 -8.94 7.33
N ASN A 26 1.12 -9.87 8.21
CA ASN A 26 2.06 -10.84 8.77
C ASN A 26 2.37 -11.94 7.74
N LEU A 27 3.05 -11.58 6.64
CA LEU A 27 3.31 -12.46 5.49
C LEU A 27 4.55 -13.34 5.64
N GLY A 28 5.33 -13.16 6.71
CA GLY A 28 6.70 -13.70 6.81
C GLY A 28 6.89 -14.89 7.75
N THR A 29 5.85 -15.46 8.35
CA THR A 29 6.04 -16.42 9.47
C THR A 29 6.41 -17.85 9.05
N LYS A 30 6.33 -18.18 7.75
CA LYS A 30 6.55 -19.56 7.26
C LYS A 30 7.93 -19.80 6.67
N TYR A 31 8.73 -18.76 6.43
CA TYR A 31 10.06 -18.94 5.88
C TYR A 31 10.99 -19.51 6.95
N GLN A 32 11.46 -20.74 6.73
CA GLN A 32 12.57 -21.30 7.48
C GLN A 32 13.80 -21.28 6.58
N PRO A 33 14.83 -20.48 6.90
CA PRO A 33 16.06 -20.51 6.16
C PRO A 33 16.69 -21.91 6.20
N PRO A 34 17.39 -22.34 5.13
CA PRO A 34 18.20 -23.55 5.17
C PRO A 34 19.15 -23.53 6.37
N LEU A 35 19.41 -24.71 6.96
CA LEU A 35 20.25 -24.84 8.16
C LEU A 35 21.64 -24.22 7.96
N GLU A 36 22.26 -24.46 6.80
CA GLU A 36 23.56 -23.91 6.42
C GLU A 36 23.57 -22.37 6.44
N PHE A 37 22.51 -21.73 5.93
CA PHE A 37 22.40 -20.28 5.94
C PHE A 37 22.21 -19.73 7.36
N SER A 38 21.43 -20.44 8.17
CA SER A 38 21.21 -20.06 9.58
C SER A 38 22.49 -20.18 10.41
N GLN A 39 23.26 -21.25 10.19
CA GLN A 39 24.57 -21.47 10.81
C GLN A 39 25.55 -20.39 10.37
N TRP A 40 25.61 -20.11 9.07
CA TRP A 40 26.45 -19.03 8.53
C TRP A 40 26.12 -17.65 9.12
N LEU A 41 24.83 -17.31 9.30
CA LEU A 41 24.42 -16.04 9.92
C LEU A 41 24.86 -15.92 11.40
N GLN A 42 24.94 -17.05 12.10
CA GLN A 42 25.32 -17.12 13.52
C GLN A 42 26.84 -17.28 13.71
N GLU A 43 27.54 -17.76 12.69
CA GLU A 43 28.97 -17.98 12.71
C GLU A 43 29.74 -16.69 12.36
N GLY A 44 30.46 -16.17 13.34
CA GLY A 44 31.40 -15.07 13.16
C GLY A 44 30.80 -13.68 13.39
N SER A 45 31.40 -12.67 12.75
CA SER A 45 30.96 -11.28 12.85
C SER A 45 29.67 -11.06 12.07
N LYS A 46 28.73 -10.27 12.63
CA LYS A 46 27.46 -9.92 11.98
C LYS A 46 27.68 -9.56 10.50
N PRO A 47 26.95 -10.19 9.55
CA PRO A 47 27.15 -9.95 8.14
C PRO A 47 26.79 -8.52 7.76
N ILE A 48 27.51 -7.97 6.78
CA ILE A 48 27.23 -6.66 6.19
C ILE A 48 26.24 -6.86 5.04
N TYR A 49 25.04 -6.30 5.18
CA TYR A 49 24.07 -6.22 4.09
C TYR A 49 24.30 -4.95 3.27
N ILE A 50 24.57 -5.10 1.97
CA ILE A 50 24.71 -3.99 1.02
C ILE A 50 23.51 -4.04 0.08
N GLY A 51 22.50 -3.22 0.37
CA GLY A 51 21.38 -2.96 -0.52
C GLY A 51 21.56 -1.65 -1.29
N PHE A 52 20.78 -1.47 -2.36
CA PHE A 52 20.62 -0.15 -2.98
C PHE A 52 19.87 0.74 -1.98
N GLY A 53 20.60 1.52 -1.19
CA GLY A 53 20.03 2.41 -0.15
C GLY A 53 19.21 3.59 -0.70
N SER A 54 18.68 3.47 -1.91
CA SER A 54 17.80 4.41 -2.59
C SER A 54 17.02 3.67 -3.69
N MET A 55 15.77 4.06 -3.96
CA MET A 55 14.92 3.42 -4.98
C MET A 55 14.51 4.40 -6.07
N VAL A 56 14.45 3.93 -7.31
CA VAL A 56 13.87 4.66 -8.45
C VAL A 56 12.77 3.80 -9.02
N HIS A 57 11.56 4.33 -9.10
CA HIS A 57 10.41 3.59 -9.64
C HIS A 57 9.32 4.52 -10.14
N HIS A 58 8.30 3.96 -10.77
CA HIS A 58 7.22 4.73 -11.38
C HIS A 58 6.26 5.42 -10.39
N GLY A 59 6.20 4.97 -9.13
CA GLY A 59 5.37 5.62 -8.10
C GLY A 59 4.08 4.89 -7.78
N GLY A 60 3.95 3.62 -8.17
CA GLY A 60 2.83 2.80 -7.73
C GLY A 60 2.76 2.74 -6.21
N ALA A 61 1.56 2.91 -5.68
CA ALA A 61 1.26 2.95 -4.25
C ALA A 61 2.06 1.94 -3.40
N GLY A 62 1.96 0.65 -3.76
CA GLY A 62 2.62 -0.42 -3.00
C GLY A 62 4.15 -0.34 -3.00
N THR A 63 4.76 0.01 -4.14
CA THR A 63 6.22 0.13 -4.26
C THR A 63 6.73 1.34 -3.47
N THR A 64 6.02 2.47 -3.56
CA THR A 64 6.34 3.67 -2.76
C THR A 64 6.29 3.33 -1.27
N ALA A 65 5.22 2.67 -0.81
CA ALA A 65 5.11 2.25 0.59
C ALA A 65 6.24 1.30 1.00
N ALA A 66 6.55 0.28 0.19
CA ALA A 66 7.60 -0.68 0.49
C ALA A 66 8.98 -0.01 0.65
N GLY A 67 9.31 0.94 -0.23
CA GLY A 67 10.55 1.72 -0.14
C GLY A 67 10.65 2.54 1.13
N LEU A 68 9.59 3.27 1.45
CA LEU A 68 9.54 4.13 2.63
C LEU A 68 9.57 3.31 3.92
N ILE A 69 8.90 2.16 3.97
CA ILE A 69 8.95 1.23 5.12
C ILE A 69 10.34 0.62 5.29
N ALA A 70 11.05 0.39 4.19
CA ALA A 70 12.45 -0.04 4.24
C ALA A 70 13.42 1.08 4.62
N GLY A 71 12.94 2.32 4.82
CA GLY A 71 13.80 3.48 5.10
C GLY A 71 14.63 3.94 3.90
N CYS A 72 14.24 3.56 2.69
CA CYS A 72 14.96 3.92 1.47
C CYS A 72 14.47 5.27 0.93
N PRO A 73 15.35 6.29 0.81
CA PRO A 73 15.10 7.43 -0.07
C PRO A 73 14.61 6.99 -1.45
N THR A 74 13.62 7.69 -1.99
CA THR A 74 12.92 7.22 -3.20
C THR A 74 12.71 8.34 -4.21
N THR A 75 12.97 8.07 -5.48
CA THR A 75 12.60 8.92 -6.62
C THR A 75 11.45 8.31 -7.38
N VAL A 76 10.43 9.12 -7.66
CA VAL A 76 9.26 8.73 -8.44
C VAL A 76 9.38 9.26 -9.87
N VAL A 77 9.20 8.38 -10.84
CA VAL A 77 9.15 8.69 -12.28
C VAL A 77 7.74 8.43 -12.81
N PRO A 78 6.79 9.34 -12.58
CA PRO A 78 5.39 9.08 -12.87
C PRO A 78 5.10 9.13 -14.36
N PHE A 79 4.14 8.31 -14.78
CA PHE A 79 3.59 8.34 -16.14
C PHE A 79 2.05 8.30 -16.18
N PHE A 80 1.36 7.84 -15.13
CA PHE A 80 -0.11 7.90 -15.06
C PHE A 80 -0.68 7.80 -13.64
N GLY A 81 -1.94 8.20 -13.46
CA GLY A 81 -2.74 7.91 -12.27
C GLY A 81 -2.21 8.57 -10.98
N ASP A 82 -2.26 7.81 -9.88
CA ASP A 82 -1.87 8.25 -8.54
C ASP A 82 -0.34 8.40 -8.36
N GLN A 83 0.45 8.00 -9.34
CA GLN A 83 1.92 8.09 -9.30
C GLN A 83 2.42 9.52 -9.11
N PHE A 84 1.77 10.50 -9.76
CA PHE A 84 2.12 11.91 -9.61
C PHE A 84 1.91 12.37 -8.17
N PHE A 85 0.77 11.99 -7.60
CA PHE A 85 0.45 12.28 -6.21
C PHE A 85 1.51 11.68 -5.26
N TRP A 86 1.88 10.41 -5.44
CA TRP A 86 2.92 9.79 -4.61
C TRP A 86 4.29 10.44 -4.76
N GLY A 87 4.64 10.87 -5.97
CA GLY A 87 5.86 11.64 -6.21
C GLY A 87 5.89 12.95 -5.43
N GLU A 88 4.78 13.69 -5.44
CA GLU A 88 4.65 14.94 -4.67
C GLU A 88 4.70 14.68 -3.15
N ILE A 89 4.06 13.61 -2.66
CA ILE A 89 4.11 13.26 -1.22
C ILE A 89 5.52 12.91 -0.78
N VAL A 90 6.25 12.11 -1.57
CA VAL A 90 7.65 11.75 -1.31
C VAL A 90 8.52 13.01 -1.27
N HIS A 91 8.34 13.91 -2.24
CA HIS A 91 9.09 15.16 -2.30
C HIS A 91 8.77 16.09 -1.12
N ALA A 92 7.49 16.31 -0.82
CA ALA A 92 7.03 17.17 0.25
C ALA A 92 7.49 16.70 1.65
N ARG A 93 7.69 15.39 1.82
CA ARG A 93 8.27 14.82 3.05
C ARG A 93 9.80 14.86 3.10
N GLY A 94 10.46 15.27 2.01
CA GLY A 94 11.92 15.35 1.93
C GLY A 94 12.63 13.99 1.91
N VAL A 95 11.90 12.92 1.65
CA VAL A 95 12.42 11.54 1.55
C VAL A 95 12.75 11.16 0.10
N GLY A 96 12.70 12.14 -0.80
CA GLY A 96 13.07 12.04 -2.20
C GLY A 96 13.10 13.42 -2.88
N PRO A 97 13.74 13.52 -4.06
CA PRO A 97 13.70 14.73 -4.87
C PRO A 97 12.31 14.92 -5.51
N ALA A 98 12.10 16.05 -6.18
CA ALA A 98 10.91 16.29 -6.97
C ALA A 98 10.71 15.17 -8.02
N PRO A 99 9.46 14.75 -8.30
CA PRO A 99 9.20 13.68 -9.26
C PRO A 99 9.67 14.08 -10.67
N ILE A 100 10.26 13.12 -11.38
CA ILE A 100 10.74 13.32 -12.75
C ILE A 100 9.71 12.70 -13.69
N ARG A 101 8.88 13.50 -14.37
CA ARG A 101 7.91 12.92 -15.32
C ARG A 101 8.63 12.07 -16.35
N VAL A 102 8.03 10.97 -16.78
CA VAL A 102 8.67 10.05 -17.74
C VAL A 102 9.13 10.77 -19.02
N THR A 103 8.42 11.82 -19.44
CA THR A 103 8.75 12.65 -20.61
C THR A 103 9.95 13.58 -20.40
N GLU A 104 10.35 13.80 -19.15
CA GLU A 104 11.46 14.67 -18.72
C GLU A 104 12.64 13.84 -18.18
N LEU A 105 12.54 12.52 -18.22
CA LEU A 105 13.58 11.63 -17.71
C LEU A 105 14.80 11.67 -18.62
N THR A 106 15.88 12.24 -18.09
CA THR A 106 17.22 12.21 -18.71
C THR A 106 18.25 11.61 -17.75
N THR A 107 19.42 11.27 -18.28
CA THR A 107 20.57 10.81 -17.48
C THR A 107 20.93 11.84 -16.41
N GLU A 108 20.92 13.13 -16.76
CA GLU A 108 21.24 14.24 -15.86
C GLU A 108 20.20 14.37 -14.75
N ALA A 109 18.90 14.31 -15.10
CA ALA A 109 17.82 14.37 -14.12
C ALA A 109 17.90 13.21 -13.13
N LEU A 110 18.09 11.99 -13.64
CA LEU A 110 18.23 10.79 -12.81
C LEU A 110 19.50 10.83 -11.94
N SER A 111 20.62 11.29 -12.48
CA SER A 111 21.87 11.43 -11.75
C SER A 111 21.75 12.41 -10.59
N ASN A 112 21.09 13.56 -10.82
CA ASN A 112 20.82 14.55 -9.77
C ASN A 112 19.88 14.01 -8.69
N ALA A 113 18.85 13.25 -9.08
CA ALA A 113 17.97 12.58 -8.14
C ALA A 113 18.71 11.55 -7.26
N ILE A 114 19.60 10.75 -7.84
CA ILE A 114 20.43 9.81 -7.07
C ILE A 114 21.35 10.56 -6.10
N ARG A 115 22.01 11.64 -6.55
CA ARG A 115 22.86 12.46 -5.65
C ARG A 115 22.08 13.02 -4.47
N PHE A 116 20.86 13.51 -4.71
CA PHE A 116 19.96 13.96 -3.64
C PHE A 116 19.67 12.83 -2.65
N MET A 117 19.32 11.64 -3.13
CA MET A 117 19.00 10.49 -2.28
C MET A 117 20.22 9.93 -1.52
N LEU A 118 21.44 10.21 -1.99
CA LEU A 118 22.66 9.83 -1.30
C LEU A 118 23.00 10.72 -0.10
N ASP A 119 22.39 11.91 -0.01
CA ASP A 119 22.57 12.85 1.09
C ASP A 119 22.22 12.19 2.45
N PRO A 120 23.13 12.24 3.45
CA PRO A 120 22.88 11.68 4.77
C PRO A 120 21.60 12.21 5.44
N GLU A 121 21.22 13.46 5.24
CA GLU A 121 20.00 14.03 5.82
C GLU A 121 18.74 13.41 5.22
N VAL A 122 18.74 13.17 3.91
CA VAL A 122 17.63 12.50 3.23
C VAL A 122 17.50 11.07 3.73
N LYS A 123 18.62 10.36 3.92
CA LYS A 123 18.63 9.01 4.52
C LYS A 123 18.11 9.01 5.95
N SER A 124 18.51 9.99 6.78
CA SER A 124 18.02 10.12 8.16
C SER A 124 16.50 10.29 8.18
N ARG A 125 15.96 11.22 7.38
CA ARG A 125 14.51 11.44 7.29
C ARG A 125 13.75 10.21 6.83
N SER A 126 14.28 9.48 5.84
CA SER A 126 13.65 8.24 5.37
C SER A 126 13.63 7.16 6.47
N LEU A 127 14.71 7.04 7.26
CA LEU A 127 14.76 6.11 8.38
C LEU A 127 13.82 6.52 9.52
N GLU A 128 13.77 7.80 9.87
CA GLU A 128 12.84 8.34 10.87
C GLU A 128 11.39 8.09 10.48
N LEU A 129 11.06 8.32 9.21
CA LEU A 129 9.74 8.02 8.66
C LEU A 129 9.44 6.52 8.70
N ALA A 130 10.40 5.67 8.32
CA ALA A 130 10.24 4.21 8.39
C ALA A 130 9.95 3.73 9.81
N ILE A 131 10.67 4.26 10.81
CA ILE A 131 10.45 3.96 12.23
C ILE A 131 9.05 4.41 12.66
N ALA A 132 8.64 5.63 12.27
CA ALA A 132 7.32 6.15 12.58
C ALA A 132 6.19 5.28 12.00
N ILE A 133 6.32 4.87 10.72
CA ILE A 133 5.38 3.96 10.06
C ILE A 133 5.40 2.58 10.73
N GLY A 134 6.58 2.07 11.09
CA GLY A 134 6.76 0.76 11.73
C GLY A 134 6.11 0.64 13.11
N ASN A 135 5.84 1.76 13.78
CA ASN A 135 5.15 1.81 15.07
C ASN A 135 3.63 1.95 14.95
N GLU A 136 3.07 1.94 13.72
CA GLU A 136 1.64 2.04 13.49
C GLU A 136 0.95 0.67 13.57
N ASP A 137 -0.25 0.65 14.17
CA ASP A 137 -1.20 -0.45 14.06
C ASP A 137 -2.39 0.00 13.21
N GLY A 138 -2.20 -0.01 11.89
CA GLY A 138 -3.25 0.39 10.96
C GLY A 138 -4.45 -0.54 10.95
N VAL A 139 -4.30 -1.80 11.39
CA VAL A 139 -5.41 -2.76 11.43
C VAL A 139 -6.33 -2.42 12.59
N ALA A 140 -5.79 -2.27 13.80
CA ALA A 140 -6.58 -1.86 14.96
C ALA A 140 -7.26 -0.51 14.72
N ALA A 141 -6.53 0.48 14.20
CA ALA A 141 -7.09 1.79 13.90
C ALA A 141 -8.18 1.76 12.80
N ALA A 142 -8.08 0.87 11.81
CA ALA A 142 -9.13 0.66 10.82
C ALA A 142 -10.39 0.03 11.44
N VAL A 143 -10.23 -0.95 12.32
CA VAL A 143 -11.32 -1.58 13.06
C VAL A 143 -12.02 -0.55 13.96
N ASP A 144 -11.25 0.26 14.69
CA ASP A 144 -11.78 1.33 15.53
C ASP A 144 -12.52 2.39 14.71
N SER A 145 -11.94 2.79 13.57
CA SER A 145 -12.59 3.72 12.64
C SER A 145 -13.91 3.16 12.13
N PHE A 146 -13.93 1.88 11.74
CA PHE A 146 -15.15 1.21 11.31
C PHE A 146 -16.22 1.22 12.41
N HIS A 147 -15.87 0.84 13.64
CA HIS A 147 -16.82 0.81 14.76
C HIS A 147 -17.35 2.20 15.14
N ARG A 148 -16.53 3.26 15.08
CA ARG A 148 -16.98 4.65 15.33
C ARG A 148 -18.00 5.14 14.32
N HIS A 149 -17.95 4.62 13.09
CA HIS A 149 -18.83 5.03 12.00
C HIS A 149 -20.02 4.09 11.79
N LEU A 150 -20.15 3.02 12.59
CA LEU A 150 -21.37 2.22 12.62
C LEU A 150 -22.51 3.03 13.25
N PRO A 151 -23.73 2.96 12.68
CA PRO A 151 -24.90 3.53 13.33
C PRO A 151 -25.15 2.81 14.68
N ALA A 152 -25.68 3.54 15.66
CA ALA A 152 -25.99 3.00 16.99
C ALA A 152 -26.96 1.80 16.95
N GLU A 153 -27.79 1.74 15.90
CA GLU A 153 -28.59 0.59 15.54
C GLU A 153 -28.26 0.21 14.10
N LEU A 154 -27.82 -1.04 13.89
CA LEU A 154 -27.85 -1.62 12.54
C LEU A 154 -29.32 -1.69 12.12
N PRO A 155 -29.69 -1.26 10.90
CA PRO A 155 -31.05 -1.44 10.43
C PRO A 155 -31.37 -2.93 10.45
N LEU A 156 -32.11 -3.35 11.47
CA LEU A 156 -32.68 -4.69 11.51
C LEU A 156 -33.57 -4.75 10.27
N THR A 157 -33.27 -5.63 9.33
CA THR A 157 -34.31 -6.03 8.38
C THR A 157 -35.49 -6.46 9.23
N PRO A 158 -36.69 -5.88 9.04
CA PRO A 158 -37.87 -6.36 9.73
C PRO A 158 -37.93 -7.88 9.55
N PRO A 159 -38.37 -8.65 10.55
CA PRO A 159 -38.51 -10.10 10.38
C PRO A 159 -39.27 -10.30 9.08
N SER A 160 -38.64 -11.02 8.15
CA SER A 160 -39.29 -11.40 6.91
C SER A 160 -40.64 -11.99 7.31
N THR A 161 -41.74 -11.37 6.86
CA THR A 161 -43.03 -12.06 6.79
C THR A 161 -42.74 -13.47 6.26
N PRO A 162 -43.28 -14.54 6.87
CA PRO A 162 -42.96 -15.89 6.46
C PRO A 162 -43.19 -15.97 4.96
N VAL A 163 -42.09 -16.00 4.21
CA VAL A 163 -42.11 -16.21 2.78
C VAL A 163 -42.46 -17.68 2.69
N GLU A 164 -43.66 -17.98 2.20
CA GLU A 164 -43.97 -19.33 1.72
C GLU A 164 -42.77 -19.76 0.88
N GLU A 165 -42.13 -20.83 1.33
CA GLU A 165 -40.84 -21.31 0.84
C GLU A 165 -41.01 -21.78 -0.61
N GLU A 166 -40.99 -20.84 -1.56
CA GLU A 166 -40.93 -21.14 -2.97
C GLU A 166 -39.54 -21.70 -3.24
N ARG A 167 -39.49 -23.03 -3.17
CA ARG A 167 -38.35 -23.88 -3.46
C ARG A 167 -37.85 -23.57 -4.87
N LEU A 168 -36.93 -22.63 -4.94
CA LEU A 168 -36.26 -22.24 -6.17
C LEU A 168 -35.40 -23.41 -6.64
N ASP A 169 -35.91 -24.16 -7.61
CA ASP A 169 -35.25 -25.33 -8.16
C ASP A 169 -33.98 -24.89 -8.90
N LEU A 170 -32.82 -25.33 -8.40
CA LEU A 170 -31.48 -25.04 -8.95
C LEU A 170 -31.39 -25.28 -10.46
N LEU A 171 -32.21 -26.20 -11.00
CA LEU A 171 -32.30 -26.48 -12.43
C LEU A 171 -32.87 -25.30 -13.24
N GLN A 172 -33.84 -24.54 -12.72
CA GLN A 172 -34.38 -23.35 -13.40
C GLN A 172 -33.39 -22.18 -13.38
N LEU A 173 -32.56 -22.08 -12.34
CA LEU A 173 -31.55 -21.04 -12.24
C LEU A 173 -30.35 -21.33 -13.17
N LEU A 174 -29.97 -22.61 -13.28
CA LEU A 174 -28.98 -23.10 -14.23
C LEU A 174 -29.45 -22.95 -15.69
N SER A 175 -30.73 -23.21 -15.99
CA SER A 175 -31.26 -23.05 -17.37
C SER A 175 -31.21 -21.59 -17.83
N ARG A 176 -31.58 -20.64 -16.95
CA ARG A 176 -31.50 -19.20 -17.23
C ARG A 176 -30.07 -18.68 -17.43
N TYR A 177 -29.10 -19.30 -16.77
CA TYR A 177 -27.70 -18.93 -16.90
C TYR A 177 -27.09 -19.48 -18.20
N LEU A 178 -27.45 -20.72 -18.56
CA LEU A 178 -27.00 -21.35 -19.81
C LEU A 178 -27.61 -20.69 -21.06
N GLU A 179 -28.87 -20.24 -21.02
CA GLU A 179 -29.48 -19.47 -22.13
C GLU A 179 -28.76 -18.14 -22.42
N LYS A 180 -28.18 -17.50 -21.40
CA LYS A 180 -27.43 -16.23 -21.55
C LYS A 180 -26.01 -16.43 -22.06
N CYS A 181 -25.41 -17.61 -21.85
CA CYS A 181 -24.03 -17.89 -22.26
C CYS A 181 -23.90 -18.43 -23.69
N CYS A 182 -25.00 -18.77 -24.37
CA CYS A 182 -24.97 -19.42 -25.69
C CYS A 182 -25.58 -18.59 -26.85
N LEU A 183 -25.79 -17.28 -26.70
CA LEU A 183 -26.13 -16.47 -27.87
C LEU A 183 -24.86 -16.25 -28.73
N PRO A 184 -24.88 -16.60 -30.04
CA PRO A 184 -23.74 -16.41 -30.90
C PRO A 184 -23.54 -14.92 -31.16
N PHE A 185 -22.30 -14.46 -31.01
CA PHE A 185 -21.83 -13.25 -31.66
C PHE A 185 -22.13 -13.36 -33.16
N ASN A 186 -22.96 -12.47 -33.70
CA ASN A 186 -22.96 -12.18 -35.13
C ASN A 186 -23.26 -10.70 -35.36
N SER A 187 -22.22 -10.07 -35.93
CA SER A 187 -22.13 -8.87 -36.78
C SER A 187 -22.79 -7.57 -36.36
#